data_AF-A0A1E2WVT3-F1
#
_entry.id   AF-A0A1E2WVT3-F1
#
_cell.length_a   1.000
_cell.length_b   1.000
_cell.length_c   1.000
_cell.angle_alpha   90.00
_cell.angle_beta   90.00
_cell.angle_gamma   90.00
#
_symmetry.space_group_name_H-M   'P 1'
#
loop_
_entity.id
_entity.type
_entity.pdbx_description
1 polymer ?
#
loop_
_entity_poly.entity_id
_entity_poly.type
_entity_poly.pdbx_seq_one_letter_code
_entity_poly.pdbx_strand_id
1 'polypeptide(L)' 'MAQVAPAHIMTKILFSDNDGDGVPLYEELKLGTKATEFDTSFEITAARQRQYQFSPTRNCDMEL' A
#
# COMPACT_ATOMS: atom_id res chain seq x y z
N MET A 1 23.11 -15.87 8.85
CA MET A 1 21.89 -16.61 9.20
C MET A 1 20.78 -15.59 9.42
N ALA A 2 19.79 -15.49 8.54
CA ALA A 2 18.63 -14.65 8.81
C ALA A 2 17.64 -15.46 9.66
N GLN A 3 17.32 -15.01 10.87
CA GLN A 3 16.27 -15.62 11.67
C GLN A 3 14.93 -15.17 11.10
N VAL A 4 14.20 -16.10 10.50
CA VAL A 4 12.83 -15.84 10.04
C VAL A 4 11.94 -15.81 11.27
N ALA A 5 11.20 -14.73 11.45
CA ALA A 5 10.27 -14.63 12.56
C ALA A 5 9.13 -15.66 12.41
N PRO A 6 8.57 -16.16 13.52
CA PRO A 6 7.39 -17.00 13.48
C PRO A 6 6.22 -16.33 12.74
N ALA A 7 5.39 -17.13 12.04
CA ALA A 7 4.28 -16.61 11.24
C ALA A 7 3.33 -15.70 12.03
N HIS A 8 3.02 -16.03 13.29
CA HIS A 8 2.13 -15.20 14.12
C HIS A 8 2.71 -13.81 14.43
N ILE A 9 4.03 -13.67 14.49
CA ILE A 9 4.69 -12.37 14.66
C ILE A 9 4.58 -11.56 13.38
N MET A 10 4.82 -12.19 12.22
CA MET A 10 4.66 -11.55 10.91
C MET A 10 3.24 -11.06 10.69
N THR A 11 2.24 -11.88 11.02
CA THR A 11 0.82 -11.50 10.95
C THR A 11 0.56 -10.26 11.80
N LYS A 12 1.05 -10.23 13.06
CA LYS A 12 0.88 -9.06 13.93
C LYS A 12 1.51 -7.78 13.34
N ILE A 13 2.68 -7.90 12.72
CA ILE A 13 3.37 -6.78 12.07
C ILE A 13 2.59 -6.30 10.85
N LEU A 14 2.05 -7.20 10.03
CA LEU A 14 1.28 -6.80 8.85
C LEU A 14 -0.02 -6.07 9.21
N PHE A 15 -0.64 -6.40 10.35
CA PHE A 15 -1.86 -5.74 10.84
C PHE A 15 -1.61 -4.54 11.77
N SER A 16 -0.36 -4.17 12.05
CA SER A 16 -0.08 -2.97 12.83
C SER A 16 -0.25 -1.71 11.99
N ASP A 17 -0.71 -0.65 12.65
CA ASP A 17 -0.71 0.72 12.18
C ASP A 17 0.33 1.47 13.04
N ASN A 18 1.46 1.82 12.43
CA ASN A 18 2.65 2.27 13.16
C ASN A 18 2.72 3.80 13.30
N ASP A 19 1.98 4.54 12.48
CA ASP A 19 1.92 6.01 12.49
C ASP A 19 0.55 6.55 12.95
N GLY A 20 -0.46 5.69 13.05
CA GLY A 20 -1.75 5.99 13.66
C GLY A 20 -2.75 6.64 12.71
N ASP A 21 -2.56 6.50 11.39
CA ASP A 21 -3.47 7.05 10.37
C ASP A 21 -4.72 6.17 10.12
N GLY A 22 -4.74 4.97 10.70
CA GLY A 22 -5.80 3.98 10.57
C GLY A 22 -5.61 2.99 9.42
N VAL A 23 -4.48 2.99 8.72
CA VAL A 23 -4.14 2.07 7.63
C VAL A 23 -3.14 1.02 8.13
N PRO A 24 -3.43 -0.29 7.99
CA PRO A 24 -2.49 -1.32 8.42
C PRO A 24 -1.30 -1.42 7.46
N LEU A 25 -0.13 -1.81 7.97
CA LEU A 25 1.14 -1.92 7.24
C LEU A 25 1.02 -2.66 5.90
N TYR A 26 0.29 -3.78 5.86
CA TYR A 26 0.13 -4.54 4.62
C TYR A 26 -0.55 -3.74 3.51
N GLU A 27 -1.42 -2.80 3.87
CA GLU A 27 -2.14 -1.93 2.94
C GLU A 27 -1.26 -0.76 2.51
N GLU A 28 -0.52 -0.15 3.43
CA GLU A 28 0.46 0.89 3.11
C GLU A 28 1.53 0.40 2.11
N LEU A 29 2.06 -0.81 2.33
CA LEU A 29 3.02 -1.45 1.43
C LEU A 29 2.43 -1.71 0.04
N LYS A 30 1.11 -1.97 -0.05
CA LYS A 30 0.43 -2.09 -1.34
C LYS A 30 0.30 -0.73 -2.00
N LEU A 31 -0.13 0.28 -1.25
CA LEU A 31 -0.37 1.65 -1.72
C LEU A 31 0.91 2.39 -2.08
N GLY A 32 2.06 1.96 -1.55
CA GLY A 32 3.34 2.64 -1.69
C GLY A 32 3.47 3.86 -0.77
N THR A 33 2.67 3.92 0.28
CA THR A 33 2.76 4.92 1.34
C THR A 33 3.82 4.54 2.39
N LYS A 34 4.02 5.38 3.40
CA LYS A 34 5.11 5.25 4.36
C LYS A 34 4.58 4.80 5.71
N ALA A 35 4.93 3.57 6.09
CA ALA A 35 4.65 2.90 7.37
C ALA A 35 5.00 3.62 8.68
N THR A 36 5.52 4.84 8.62
CA THR A 36 5.97 5.62 9.77
C THR A 36 5.62 7.08 9.63
N GLU A 37 4.90 7.47 8.58
CA GLU A 37 4.51 8.85 8.31
C GLU A 37 2.99 8.89 8.19
N PHE A 38 2.35 9.64 9.07
CA PHE A 38 0.91 9.78 9.09
C PHE A 38 0.40 10.33 7.75
N ASP A 39 -0.36 9.54 6.99
CA ASP A 39 -1.02 9.98 5.78
C ASP A 39 -2.43 10.53 6.07
N THR A 40 -2.79 11.61 5.39
CA THR A 40 -4.17 12.10 5.46
C THR A 40 -5.11 11.21 4.64
N SER A 41 -6.40 11.25 4.96
CA SER A 41 -7.45 10.58 4.16
C SER A 41 -7.39 10.93 2.66
N PHE A 42 -6.95 12.15 2.32
CA PHE A 42 -6.75 12.58 0.94
C PHE A 42 -5.57 11.86 0.28
N GLU A 43 -4.44 11.73 0.97
CA GLU A 43 -3.24 11.05 0.48
C GLU A 43 -3.48 9.55 0.28
N ILE A 44 -4.15 8.89 1.23
CA ILE A 44 -4.56 7.49 1.12
C ILE A 44 -5.47 7.29 -0.11
N THR A 45 -6.43 8.21 -0.32
CA THR A 45 -7.33 8.15 -1.48
C THR A 45 -6.57 8.33 -2.79
N ALA A 46 -5.65 9.29 -2.84
CA ALA A 46 -4.81 9.52 -4.03
C ALA A 46 -3.91 8.32 -4.33
N ALA A 47 -3.33 7.68 -3.30
CA ALA A 47 -2.51 6.48 -3.44
C ALA A 47 -3.33 5.30 -4.02
N ARG A 48 -4.55 5.09 -3.50
CA ARG A 48 -5.49 4.08 -4.04
C ARG A 48 -5.78 4.33 -5.52
N GLN A 49 -6.07 5.58 -5.91
CA GLN A 49 -6.33 5.93 -7.30
C GLN A 49 -5.13 5.66 -8.21
N ARG A 50 -3.90 5.98 -7.77
CA ARG A 50 -2.67 5.70 -8.52
C ARG A 50 -2.47 4.20 -8.77
N GLN A 51 -2.82 3.35 -7.81
CA GLN A 51 -2.76 1.90 -8.01
C GLN A 51 -3.73 1.43 -9.12
N TYR A 52 -4.95 2.00 -9.20
CA TYR A 52 -5.93 1.63 -10.22
C TYR A 52 -5.69 2.29 -11.59
N GLN A 53 -5.02 3.44 -11.63
CA GLN A 53 -4.60 4.12 -12.87
C GLN A 53 -3.53 3.32 -13.63
N PHE A 54 -2.81 2.40 -12.96
CA PHE A 54 -1.85 1.48 -13.59
C PHE A 54 -2.51 0.23 -14.18
N SER A 55 -3.80 0.28 -14.49
CA SER A 55 -4.33 -0.55 -15.56
C SER A 55 -3.75 0.00 -16.87
N PRO A 56 -3.14 -0.83 -17.75
CA PRO A 56 -2.78 -0.34 -19.06
C PRO A 56 -4.12 0.01 -19.72
N THR A 57 -4.47 1.29 -19.74
CA THR A 57 -5.31 1.80 -20.81
C THR A 57 -4.49 1.51 -22.05
N ARG A 58 -4.77 0.34 -22.63
CA ARG A 58 -4.50 0.07 -24.03
C ARG A 58 -5.15 1.27 -24.72
N ASN A 59 -4.30 2.22 -25.07
CA ASN A 59 -4.27 2.92 -26.34
C ASN A 59 -4.76 2.00 -27.47
N CYS A 60 -6.04 1.67 -27.45
CA CYS A 60 -6.79 1.27 -28.64
C CYS A 60 -7.23 2.56 -29.34
N ASP A 61 -6.28 3.45 -29.57
CA ASP A 61 -6.38 4.53 -30.54
C ASP A 61 -5.44 4.11 -31.68
N MET A 62 -5.86 3.07 -32.40
CA MET A 62 -5.35 2.85 -33.75
C MET A 62 -6.05 3.91 -34.59
N GLU A 63 -5.38 5.05 -34.76
CA GLU A 63 -5.61 5.90 -35.92
C GLU A 63 -5.53 5.02 -37.17
N LEU A 64 -6.66 4.80 -37.85
CA LEU A 64 -6.78 4.39 -39.25
C LEU A 64 -8.08 4.94 -39.83
#